data_AF-A0A395NZG3-F1
#
_entry.id   AF-A0A395NZG3-F1
#
_cell.length_a   1.000
_cell.length_b   1.000
_cell.length_c   1.000
_cell.angle_alpha   90.00
_cell.angle_beta   90.00
_cell.angle_gamma   90.00
#
_symmetry.space_group_name_H-M   'P 1'
#
loop_
_entity.id
_entity.type
_entity.pdbx_description
1 polymer ?
#
loop_
_entity_poly.entity_id
_entity_poly.type
_entity_poly.pdbx_seq_one_letter_code
_entity_poly.pdbx_strand_id
1 'polypeptide(L)'
;MENDSSVSGIQRRELSNKVYYYSRAHLLDEVCGPPDTSMASYSTTEGSAAKISLVMKILGMIANVDVQLNFCGYGGKLSEFCYEKDRMRYIQQMSSNYLELNHGNKYPSCELIYDIESLECSKVYHEQNKLYHRLNQLFWFGIGDIQSIEKDIESRENKYRSFFRIAHRDTVDDCSYSRLYFQIDAAVCEFYALRLYHFRCQGETLPDDKIRSWVTLYLQIAYRLQQIKVRYHWFDKSLFLVGAETHDAIYRDWIQRRMIRSDLKKALMCVWEKEKMQGKRLSREEYRAILRSASETYDAIPAIVDYV
;
A
#
# COMPACT_ATOMS: atom_id res chain seq x y z
N MET A 1 3.69 -28.70 -4.46
CA MET A 1 4.49 -27.47 -4.65
C MET A 1 4.75 -26.90 -3.29
N GLU A 2 6.03 -26.68 -3.00
CA GLU A 2 6.60 -26.52 -1.67
C GLU A 2 6.00 -25.35 -0.90
N ASN A 3 5.91 -25.58 0.41
CA ASN A 3 5.36 -24.70 1.40
C ASN A 3 6.36 -23.55 1.64
N ASP A 4 6.21 -22.45 0.88
CA ASP A 4 7.06 -21.27 1.01
C ASP A 4 7.02 -20.77 2.45
N SER A 5 8.21 -20.76 3.07
CA SER A 5 8.46 -20.45 4.47
C SER A 5 7.73 -19.17 4.93
N SER A 6 6.72 -19.36 5.76
CA SER A 6 5.91 -18.27 6.32
C SER A 6 6.73 -17.46 7.32
N VAL A 7 7.27 -16.33 6.89
CA VAL A 7 7.98 -15.37 7.76
C VAL A 7 7.01 -14.82 8.81
N SER A 8 7.30 -15.02 10.10
CA SER A 8 6.44 -14.60 11.22
C SER A 8 6.39 -13.08 11.37
N GLY A 9 5.41 -12.55 12.12
CA GLY A 9 5.29 -11.11 12.38
C GLY A 9 6.52 -10.51 13.06
N ILE A 10 7.13 -11.25 13.99
CA ILE A 10 8.39 -10.89 14.65
C ILE A 10 9.52 -10.79 13.62
N GLN A 11 9.67 -11.79 12.74
CA GLN A 11 10.68 -11.79 11.70
C GLN A 11 10.49 -10.64 10.69
N ARG A 12 9.23 -10.28 10.35
CA ARG A 12 8.94 -9.11 9.49
C ARG A 12 9.39 -7.80 10.13
N ARG A 13 9.16 -7.64 11.44
CA ARG A 13 9.62 -6.45 12.19
C ARG A 13 11.13 -6.39 12.27
N GLU A 14 11.79 -7.51 12.55
CA GLU A 14 13.26 -7.60 12.58
C GLU A 14 13.86 -7.30 11.21
N LEU A 15 13.29 -7.84 10.14
CA LEU A 15 13.74 -7.57 8.77
C LEU A 15 13.59 -6.09 8.41
N SER A 16 12.44 -5.47 8.67
CA SER A 16 12.24 -4.03 8.46
C SER A 16 13.26 -3.19 9.25
N ASN A 17 13.51 -3.54 10.52
CA ASN A 17 14.54 -2.86 11.32
C ASN A 17 15.95 -3.04 10.73
N LYS A 18 16.33 -4.26 10.33
CA LYS A 18 17.65 -4.54 9.72
C LYS A 18 17.85 -3.73 8.45
N VAL A 19 16.84 -3.65 7.59
CA VAL A 19 16.88 -2.85 6.37
C VAL A 19 17.03 -1.37 6.71
N TYR A 20 16.29 -0.86 7.69
CA TYR A 20 16.46 0.52 8.17
C TYR A 20 17.89 0.79 8.66
N TYR A 21 18.43 -0.07 9.52
CA TYR A 21 19.79 0.10 10.04
C TYR A 21 20.85 0.00 8.93
N TYR A 22 20.69 -0.93 7.99
CA TYR A 22 21.55 -1.03 6.82
C TYR A 22 21.52 0.26 5.99
N SER A 23 20.32 0.78 5.71
CA SER A 23 20.15 2.03 4.96
C SER A 23 20.84 3.21 5.64
N ARG A 24 20.83 3.29 6.98
CA ARG A 24 21.55 4.34 7.70
C ARG A 24 23.06 4.10 7.78
N ALA A 25 23.49 2.86 8.03
CA ALA A 25 24.90 2.51 8.18
C ALA A 25 25.69 2.74 6.89
N HIS A 26 25.05 2.54 5.73
CA HIS A 26 25.64 2.78 4.42
C HIS A 26 25.32 4.17 3.85
N LEU A 27 24.81 5.09 4.69
CA LEU A 27 24.53 6.47 4.34
C LEU A 27 23.73 6.58 3.04
N LEU A 28 22.70 5.73 2.88
CA LEU A 28 21.78 5.89 1.78
C LEU A 28 21.11 7.27 1.84
N ASP A 29 21.08 7.98 2.96
CA ASP A 29 20.69 9.41 2.98
C ASP A 29 21.65 10.36 2.27
N GLU A 30 22.94 10.07 2.17
CA GLU A 30 23.88 10.88 1.40
C GLU A 30 23.80 10.55 -0.10
N VAL A 31 23.53 9.28 -0.42
CA VAL A 31 23.33 8.83 -1.81
C VAL A 31 21.91 9.16 -2.32
N CYS A 32 20.91 9.17 -1.43
CA CYS A 32 19.48 9.39 -1.70
C CYS A 32 18.95 10.76 -1.20
N GLY A 33 19.83 11.65 -0.76
CA GLY A 33 19.47 12.99 -0.31
C GLY A 33 19.46 14.00 -1.46
N PRO A 34 18.69 15.09 -1.37
CA PRO A 34 18.97 16.25 -2.21
C PRO A 34 20.43 16.67 -1.99
N PRO A 35 21.18 17.01 -3.04
CA PRO A 35 22.61 17.28 -2.91
C PRO A 35 22.83 18.51 -2.03
N ASP A 36 23.25 18.30 -0.78
CA ASP A 36 23.93 19.33 0.00
C ASP A 36 25.35 19.45 -0.55
N THR A 37 25.48 20.29 -1.59
CA THR A 37 26.63 21.04 -2.14
C THR A 37 28.09 20.58 -1.95
N SER A 38 28.39 19.34 -1.55
CA SER A 38 29.75 18.90 -1.23
C SER A 38 30.18 17.57 -1.85
N MET A 39 29.25 16.75 -2.36
CA MET A 39 29.58 15.47 -3.02
C MET A 39 29.10 15.36 -4.49
N ALA A 40 28.65 16.45 -5.10
CA ALA A 40 28.38 16.51 -6.56
C ALA A 40 29.67 16.48 -7.42
N SER A 41 30.79 16.06 -6.86
CA SER A 41 32.11 15.97 -7.50
C SER A 41 32.53 14.54 -7.84
N TYR A 42 31.64 13.56 -7.72
CA TYR A 42 31.87 12.26 -8.36
C TYR A 42 31.44 12.34 -9.82
N SER A 43 32.42 12.61 -10.68
CA SER A 43 32.39 12.41 -12.13
C SER A 43 31.58 11.17 -12.49
N THR A 44 30.33 11.37 -12.92
CA THR A 44 29.40 10.31 -13.26
C THR A 44 29.77 9.75 -14.62
N THR A 45 30.57 8.69 -14.63
CA THR A 45 30.57 7.74 -15.75
C THR A 45 29.16 7.17 -15.88
N GLU A 46 28.66 6.96 -17.12
CA GLU A 46 27.29 6.47 -17.40
C GLU A 46 26.93 5.21 -16.58
N GLY A 47 27.90 4.33 -16.33
CA GLY A 47 27.71 3.12 -15.52
C GLY A 47 27.46 3.36 -14.02
N SER A 48 27.76 4.55 -13.49
CA SER A 48 27.46 4.93 -12.11
C SER A 48 25.99 5.38 -11.97
N ALA A 49 25.50 6.20 -12.90
CA ALA A 49 24.13 6.71 -12.88
C ALA A 49 23.08 5.59 -13.03
N ALA A 50 23.33 4.61 -13.90
CA ALA A 50 22.46 3.45 -14.08
C ALA A 50 22.30 2.64 -12.78
N LYS A 51 23.42 2.35 -12.09
CA LYS A 51 23.39 1.63 -10.80
C LYS A 51 22.68 2.43 -9.71
N ILE A 52 22.93 3.73 -9.62
CA ILE A 52 22.26 4.61 -8.65
C ILE A 52 20.74 4.57 -8.88
N SER A 53 20.27 4.72 -10.12
CA SER A 53 18.83 4.69 -10.42
C SER A 53 18.13 3.39 -10.00
N LEU A 54 18.81 2.24 -10.15
CA LEU A 54 18.31 0.94 -9.74
C LEU A 54 18.23 0.82 -8.22
N VAL A 55 19.28 1.26 -7.50
CA VAL A 55 19.29 1.29 -6.03
C VAL A 55 18.17 2.17 -5.50
N MET A 56 17.95 3.35 -6.08
CA MET A 56 16.85 4.25 -5.71
C MET A 56 15.50 3.59 -5.94
N LYS A 57 15.32 2.89 -7.07
CA LYS A 57 14.08 2.17 -7.35
C LYS A 57 13.80 1.12 -6.29
N ILE A 58 14.80 0.30 -5.95
CA ILE A 58 14.69 -0.73 -4.93
C ILE A 58 14.37 -0.10 -3.57
N LEU A 59 15.07 0.96 -3.17
CA LEU A 59 14.82 1.66 -1.91
C LEU A 59 13.39 2.19 -1.83
N GLY A 60 12.90 2.83 -2.90
CA GLY A 60 11.52 3.31 -2.98
C GLY A 60 10.49 2.18 -2.88
N MET A 61 10.74 1.04 -3.54
CA MET A 61 9.87 -0.14 -3.42
C MET A 61 9.84 -0.69 -1.99
N ILE A 62 11.00 -0.83 -1.35
CA ILE A 62 11.12 -1.33 0.02
C ILE A 62 10.43 -0.36 1.00
N ALA A 63 10.61 0.95 0.83
CA ALA A 63 9.93 1.94 1.65
C ALA A 63 8.40 1.86 1.52
N ASN A 64 7.88 1.64 0.31
CA ASN A 64 6.44 1.41 0.11
C ASN A 64 5.97 0.12 0.80
N VAL A 65 6.74 -0.98 0.71
CA VAL A 65 6.45 -2.23 1.43
C VAL A 65 6.45 -2.01 2.94
N ASP A 66 7.39 -1.23 3.46
CA ASP A 66 7.46 -0.85 4.88
C ASP A 66 6.20 -0.08 5.33
N VAL A 67 5.63 0.80 4.49
CA VAL A 67 4.31 1.42 4.73
C VAL A 67 3.21 0.37 4.81
N GLN A 68 3.17 -0.59 3.88
CA GLN A 68 2.13 -1.63 3.86
C GLN A 68 2.24 -2.56 5.08
N LEU A 69 3.45 -2.89 5.52
CA LEU A 69 3.68 -3.67 6.74
C LEU A 69 3.19 -2.91 7.99
N ASN A 70 3.35 -1.58 8.01
CA ASN A 70 2.97 -0.77 9.15
C ASN A 70 1.45 -0.75 9.37
N PHE A 71 0.65 -1.13 8.37
CA PHE A 71 -0.78 -1.38 8.55
C PHE A 71 -1.07 -2.41 9.66
N CYS A 72 -0.23 -3.45 9.79
CA CYS A 72 -0.35 -4.47 10.84
C CYS A 72 0.48 -4.15 12.09
N GLY A 73 1.09 -2.96 12.18
CA GLY A 73 1.98 -2.59 13.28
C GLY A 73 3.40 -3.13 13.15
N TYR A 74 3.86 -3.40 11.93
CA TYR A 74 5.23 -3.80 11.62
C TYR A 74 5.95 -2.80 10.73
N GLY A 75 7.18 -2.46 11.07
CA GLY A 75 7.94 -1.49 10.28
C GLY A 75 7.46 -0.07 10.48
N GLY A 76 7.59 0.77 9.46
CA GLY A 76 7.28 2.20 9.52
C GLY A 76 8.51 3.08 9.66
N LYS A 77 9.63 2.56 10.18
CA LYS A 77 10.86 3.35 10.41
C LYS A 77 11.57 3.76 9.12
N LEU A 78 11.63 2.85 8.13
CA LEU A 78 12.24 3.18 6.85
C LEU A 78 11.37 4.15 6.08
N SER A 79 10.06 3.90 6.05
CA SER A 79 9.13 4.82 5.42
C SER A 79 9.15 6.20 6.09
N GLU A 80 9.14 6.29 7.42
CA GLU A 80 9.31 7.56 8.15
C GLU A 80 10.57 8.29 7.69
N PHE A 81 11.72 7.62 7.69
CA PHE A 81 12.99 8.18 7.22
C PHE A 81 12.97 8.65 5.76
N CYS A 82 12.25 7.96 4.87
CA CYS A 82 12.14 8.32 3.45
C CYS A 82 11.09 9.42 3.19
N TYR A 83 10.00 9.48 3.96
CA TYR A 83 8.96 10.50 3.80
C TYR A 83 9.27 11.79 4.56
N GLU A 84 10.15 11.75 5.56
CA GLU A 84 10.74 12.92 6.17
C GLU A 84 11.54 13.75 5.15
N LYS A 85 11.42 15.07 5.26
CA LYS A 85 12.20 16.06 4.48
C LYS A 85 12.15 15.86 2.95
N ASP A 86 11.02 15.36 2.42
CA ASP A 86 10.78 15.18 0.98
C ASP A 86 11.81 14.27 0.26
N ARG A 87 12.56 13.43 0.98
CA ARG A 87 13.57 12.52 0.39
C ARG A 87 12.99 11.56 -0.64
N MET A 88 11.77 11.08 -0.42
CA MET A 88 11.11 10.18 -1.37
C MET A 88 10.86 10.84 -2.73
N ARG A 89 10.72 12.18 -2.80
CA ARG A 89 10.63 12.90 -4.08
C ARG A 89 11.95 12.78 -4.85
N TYR A 90 13.08 12.90 -4.16
CA TYR A 90 14.40 12.73 -4.77
C TYR A 90 14.63 11.28 -5.23
N ILE A 91 14.33 10.29 -4.38
CA ILE A 91 14.39 8.86 -4.73
C ILE A 91 13.62 8.59 -6.03
N GLN A 92 12.45 9.20 -6.19
CA GLN A 92 11.65 9.06 -7.41
C GLN A 92 12.32 9.65 -8.63
N GLN A 93 12.76 10.90 -8.53
CA GLN A 93 13.44 11.58 -9.63
C GLN A 93 14.60 10.72 -10.14
N MET A 94 15.44 10.24 -9.23
CA MET A 94 16.59 9.40 -9.56
C MET A 94 16.21 8.01 -10.08
N SER A 95 15.04 7.48 -9.72
CA SER A 95 14.58 6.14 -10.12
C SER A 95 13.74 6.12 -11.41
N SER A 96 13.33 7.26 -11.96
CA SER A 96 12.28 7.34 -12.99
C SER A 96 12.61 6.52 -14.25
N ASN A 97 13.88 6.54 -14.68
CA ASN A 97 14.32 5.90 -15.92
C ASN A 97 15.21 4.68 -15.68
N TYR A 98 15.07 4.01 -14.52
CA TYR A 98 15.98 2.95 -14.12
C TYR A 98 16.06 1.79 -15.13
N LEU A 99 14.98 1.44 -15.82
CA LEU A 99 15.01 0.37 -16.82
C LEU A 99 15.74 0.81 -18.10
N GLU A 100 15.38 1.95 -18.66
CA GLU A 100 16.04 2.52 -19.83
C GLU A 100 17.55 2.70 -19.58
N LEU A 101 17.94 3.28 -18.43
CA LEU A 101 19.35 3.51 -18.07
C LEU A 101 20.16 2.21 -17.94
N ASN A 102 19.56 1.12 -17.46
CA ASN A 102 20.27 -0.15 -17.24
C ASN A 102 20.25 -1.08 -18.46
N HIS A 103 19.27 -0.92 -19.37
CA HIS A 103 19.13 -1.78 -20.55
C HIS A 103 19.49 -1.07 -21.87
N GLY A 104 19.57 0.26 -21.88
CA GLY A 104 19.89 1.09 -23.04
C GLY A 104 19.03 0.72 -24.25
N ASN A 105 19.67 0.58 -25.41
CA ASN A 105 19.00 0.22 -26.68
C ASN A 105 18.33 -1.16 -26.67
N LYS A 106 18.55 -2.00 -25.66
CA LYS A 106 17.85 -3.29 -25.51
C LYS A 106 16.48 -3.14 -24.83
N TYR A 107 16.18 -1.97 -24.24
CA TYR A 107 14.89 -1.71 -23.65
C TYR A 107 13.83 -1.50 -24.75
N PRO A 108 12.74 -2.28 -24.78
CA PRO A 108 11.76 -2.17 -25.86
C PRO A 108 11.07 -0.80 -25.89
N SER A 109 10.98 -0.19 -27.08
CA SER A 109 10.34 1.14 -27.24
C SER A 109 8.87 1.15 -26.81
N CYS A 110 8.16 0.01 -26.92
CA CYS A 110 6.79 -0.11 -26.42
C CYS A 110 6.70 -0.03 -24.89
N GLU A 111 7.69 -0.55 -24.15
CA GLU A 111 7.74 -0.41 -22.70
C GLU A 111 8.15 1.02 -22.29
N LEU A 112 9.02 1.68 -23.07
CA LEU A 112 9.36 3.09 -22.84
C LEU A 112 8.13 4.01 -22.98
N ILE A 113 7.31 3.80 -24.02
CA ILE A 113 6.04 4.52 -24.19
C ILE A 113 5.14 4.30 -22.98
N TYR A 114 5.04 3.06 -22.51
CA TYR A 114 4.24 2.72 -21.34
C TYR A 114 4.75 3.38 -20.05
N ASP A 115 6.07 3.47 -19.84
CA ASP A 115 6.66 4.16 -18.69
C ASP A 115 6.27 5.64 -18.67
N ILE A 116 6.29 6.28 -19.85
CA ILE A 116 5.85 7.68 -20.03
C ILE A 116 4.37 7.82 -19.70
N GLU A 117 3.50 6.95 -20.23
CA GLU A 117 2.06 6.97 -19.98
C GLU A 117 1.71 6.69 -18.50
N SER A 118 2.50 5.83 -17.84
CA SER A 118 2.30 5.41 -16.44
C SER A 118 2.83 6.41 -15.41
N LEU A 119 3.49 7.49 -15.85
CA LEU A 119 4.18 8.42 -14.96
C LEU A 119 3.24 9.07 -13.94
N GLU A 120 2.05 9.51 -14.37
CA GLU A 120 1.08 10.10 -13.44
C GLU A 120 0.51 9.08 -12.47
N CYS A 121 0.20 7.86 -12.93
CA CYS A 121 -0.23 6.78 -12.04
C CYS A 121 0.81 6.51 -10.96
N SER A 122 2.09 6.48 -11.33
CA SER A 122 3.21 6.30 -10.39
C SER A 122 3.27 7.40 -9.33
N LYS A 123 3.03 8.66 -9.71
CA LYS A 123 2.93 9.78 -8.76
C LYS A 123 1.73 9.60 -7.81
N VAL A 124 0.57 9.21 -8.33
CA VAL A 124 -0.62 8.94 -7.50
C VAL A 124 -0.31 7.87 -6.46
N TYR A 125 0.27 6.73 -6.85
CA TYR A 125 0.63 5.67 -5.91
C TYR A 125 1.60 6.13 -4.84
N HIS A 126 2.60 6.93 -5.20
CA HIS A 126 3.51 7.48 -4.20
C HIS A 126 2.78 8.35 -3.18
N GLU A 127 2.01 9.30 -3.69
CA GLU A 127 1.24 10.23 -2.88
C GLU A 127 0.34 9.41 -1.94
N GLN A 128 -0.36 8.39 -2.43
CA GLN A 128 -1.18 7.48 -1.62
C GLN A 128 -0.38 6.75 -0.53
N ASN A 129 0.82 6.26 -0.83
CA ASN A 129 1.68 5.65 0.18
C ASN A 129 2.10 6.66 1.27
N LYS A 130 2.32 7.94 0.92
CA LYS A 130 2.56 9.02 1.91
C LYS A 130 1.34 9.21 2.84
N LEU A 131 0.12 9.16 2.30
CA LEU A 131 -1.09 9.22 3.13
C LEU A 131 -1.24 7.98 4.01
N TYR A 132 -1.02 6.78 3.47
CA TYR A 132 -1.04 5.55 4.27
C TYR A 132 -0.01 5.61 5.41
N HIS A 133 1.20 6.12 5.15
CA HIS A 133 2.20 6.31 6.19
C HIS A 133 1.66 7.21 7.32
N ARG A 134 1.11 8.39 6.99
CA ARG A 134 0.52 9.30 7.98
C ARG A 134 -0.67 8.70 8.71
N LEU A 135 -1.53 7.97 8.00
CA LEU A 135 -2.65 7.26 8.60
C LEU A 135 -2.17 6.15 9.54
N ASN A 136 -1.08 5.44 9.23
CA ASN A 136 -0.49 4.47 10.13
C ASN A 136 0.07 5.15 11.40
N GLN A 137 0.70 6.33 11.27
CA GLN A 137 1.19 7.09 12.42
C GLN A 137 0.05 7.51 13.36
N LEU A 138 -1.03 8.03 12.78
CA LEU A 138 -2.24 8.39 13.51
C LEU A 138 -2.90 7.13 14.10
N PHE A 139 -3.04 6.09 13.29
CA PHE A 139 -3.71 4.85 13.64
C PHE A 139 -2.96 4.05 14.68
N TRP A 140 -1.64 4.11 14.84
CA TRP A 140 -0.93 3.32 15.85
C TRP A 140 -0.47 4.13 17.05
N PHE A 141 -0.01 5.35 16.80
CA PHE A 141 0.66 6.17 17.81
C PHE A 141 -0.13 7.41 18.19
N GLY A 142 -1.23 7.70 17.48
CA GLY A 142 -2.00 8.93 17.67
C GLY A 142 -1.24 10.18 17.22
N ILE A 143 -0.22 10.01 16.36
CA ILE A 143 0.61 11.11 15.87
C ILE A 143 0.03 11.62 14.55
N GLY A 144 -0.25 12.92 14.48
CA GLY A 144 -0.73 13.60 13.28
C GLY A 144 -2.08 14.26 13.49
N ASP A 145 -2.46 15.12 12.55
CA ASP A 145 -3.73 15.85 12.56
C ASP A 145 -4.72 15.21 11.57
N ILE A 146 -5.84 14.74 12.11
CA ILE A 146 -6.97 14.17 11.36
C ILE A 146 -7.50 15.14 10.30
N GLN A 147 -7.62 16.42 10.65
CA GLN A 147 -8.22 17.43 9.76
C GLN A 147 -7.26 17.78 8.61
N SER A 148 -5.96 17.90 8.89
CA SER A 148 -4.94 18.04 7.86
C SER A 148 -4.93 16.84 6.91
N ILE A 149 -5.05 15.61 7.41
CA ILE A 149 -5.11 14.42 6.53
C ILE A 149 -6.37 14.45 5.66
N GLU A 150 -7.53 14.82 6.23
CA GLU A 150 -8.78 14.93 5.47
C GLU A 150 -8.67 15.97 4.33
N LYS A 151 -8.17 17.17 4.64
CA LYS A 151 -7.94 18.22 3.63
C LYS A 151 -7.00 17.76 2.51
N ASP A 152 -5.97 17.00 2.87
CA ASP A 152 -5.03 16.46 1.89
C ASP A 152 -5.68 15.39 1.01
N ILE A 153 -6.51 14.52 1.58
CA ILE A 153 -7.30 13.55 0.82
C ILE A 153 -8.21 14.31 -0.16
N GLU A 154 -9.01 15.26 0.30
CA GLU A 154 -9.91 16.07 -0.56
C GLU A 154 -9.16 16.82 -1.67
N SER A 155 -8.02 17.45 -1.34
CA SER A 155 -7.19 18.17 -2.30
C SER A 155 -6.70 17.24 -3.42
N ARG A 156 -6.32 16.00 -3.08
CA ARG A 156 -5.88 14.99 -4.04
C ARG A 156 -7.02 14.41 -4.85
N GLU A 157 -8.19 14.20 -4.24
CA GLU A 157 -9.40 13.81 -4.96
C GLU A 157 -9.72 14.82 -6.07
N ASN A 158 -9.65 16.11 -5.74
CA ASN A 158 -9.86 17.19 -6.71
C ASN A 158 -8.76 17.23 -7.76
N LYS A 159 -7.48 17.12 -7.36
CA LYS A 159 -6.33 17.10 -8.28
C LYS A 159 -6.42 15.97 -9.30
N TYR A 160 -6.88 14.79 -8.88
CA TYR A 160 -6.96 13.59 -9.70
C TYR A 160 -8.39 13.28 -10.17
N ARG A 161 -9.29 14.27 -10.20
CA ARG A 161 -10.70 14.09 -10.57
C ARG A 161 -10.91 13.37 -11.92
N SER A 162 -9.99 13.55 -12.87
CA SER A 162 -10.01 12.83 -14.15
C SER A 162 -9.85 11.32 -13.99
N PHE A 163 -9.04 10.86 -13.04
CA PHE A 163 -8.86 9.43 -12.73
C PHE A 163 -10.16 8.83 -12.22
N PHE A 164 -10.85 9.52 -11.30
CA PHE A 164 -12.16 9.08 -10.82
C PHE A 164 -13.16 9.02 -11.96
N ARG A 165 -13.22 10.03 -12.83
CA ARG A 165 -14.13 10.00 -13.99
C ARG A 165 -13.87 8.80 -14.90
N ILE A 166 -12.60 8.46 -15.15
CA ILE A 166 -12.21 7.29 -15.96
C ILE A 166 -12.56 5.98 -15.25
N ALA A 167 -12.31 5.89 -13.95
CA ALA A 167 -12.58 4.69 -13.16
C ALA A 167 -14.09 4.41 -12.98
N HIS A 168 -14.94 5.42 -13.07
CA HIS A 168 -16.41 5.26 -13.01
C HIS A 168 -17.08 5.21 -14.39
N ARG A 169 -16.34 4.83 -15.44
CA ARG A 169 -16.92 4.59 -16.76
C ARG A 169 -17.98 3.49 -16.73
N ASP A 170 -19.06 3.69 -17.47
CA ASP A 170 -20.22 2.78 -17.51
C ASP A 170 -19.95 1.50 -18.29
N THR A 171 -19.05 1.53 -19.27
CA THR A 171 -18.69 0.37 -20.10
C THR A 171 -17.18 0.15 -20.14
N VAL A 172 -16.79 -1.12 -20.04
CA VAL A 172 -15.47 -1.60 -20.44
C VAL A 172 -15.71 -2.45 -21.66
N ASP A 173 -15.24 -2.00 -22.81
CA ASP A 173 -15.14 -2.87 -23.97
C ASP A 173 -13.95 -3.80 -23.72
N ASP A 174 -14.17 -5.12 -23.61
CA ASP A 174 -13.16 -6.10 -23.18
C ASP A 174 -11.90 -6.08 -24.08
N CYS A 175 -12.04 -5.65 -25.33
CA CYS A 175 -10.94 -5.46 -26.28
C CYS A 175 -10.08 -4.20 -26.01
N SER A 176 -10.47 -3.33 -25.08
CA SER A 176 -9.87 -2.01 -24.82
C SER A 176 -9.24 -1.84 -23.44
N TYR A 177 -9.23 -2.87 -22.59
CA TYR A 177 -8.70 -2.76 -21.23
C TYR A 177 -7.17 -2.71 -21.20
N SER A 178 -6.64 -1.49 -21.37
CA SER A 178 -5.20 -1.22 -21.37
C SER A 178 -4.58 -1.32 -19.97
N ARG A 179 -3.25 -1.48 -19.93
CA ARG A 179 -2.45 -1.42 -18.68
C ARG A 179 -2.59 -0.06 -17.97
N LEU A 180 -2.88 1.02 -18.69
CA LEU A 180 -3.15 2.33 -18.10
C LEU A 180 -4.50 2.35 -17.36
N TYR A 181 -5.55 1.80 -17.96
CA TYR A 181 -6.85 1.67 -17.27
C TYR A 181 -6.75 0.81 -16.02
N PHE A 182 -5.96 -0.26 -16.06
CA PHE A 182 -5.65 -1.05 -14.88
C PHE A 182 -5.05 -0.18 -13.76
N GLN A 183 -4.02 0.60 -14.07
CA GLN A 183 -3.36 1.45 -13.07
C GLN A 183 -4.30 2.53 -12.51
N ILE A 184 -5.16 3.12 -13.35
CA ILE A 184 -6.13 4.13 -12.91
C ILE A 184 -7.18 3.49 -12.00
N ASP A 185 -7.76 2.37 -12.41
CA ASP A 185 -8.75 1.62 -11.61
C ASP A 185 -8.14 1.24 -10.25
N ALA A 186 -6.92 0.69 -10.24
CA ALA A 186 -6.22 0.32 -9.02
C ALA A 186 -5.92 1.53 -8.11
N ALA A 187 -5.49 2.66 -8.67
CA ALA A 187 -5.26 3.88 -7.91
C ALA A 187 -6.57 4.41 -7.29
N VAL A 188 -7.68 4.44 -8.02
CA VAL A 188 -8.97 4.90 -7.49
C VAL A 188 -9.52 3.93 -6.44
N CYS A 189 -9.37 2.61 -6.63
CA CYS A 189 -9.66 1.62 -5.59
C CYS A 189 -8.90 1.90 -4.28
N GLU A 190 -7.58 2.11 -4.35
CA GLU A 190 -6.78 2.43 -3.17
C GLU A 190 -7.22 3.75 -2.51
N PHE A 191 -7.76 4.69 -3.28
CA PHE A 191 -8.30 5.93 -2.73
C PHE A 191 -9.54 5.71 -1.85
N TYR A 192 -10.48 4.86 -2.28
CA TYR A 192 -11.62 4.51 -1.44
C TYR A 192 -11.21 3.73 -0.19
N ALA A 193 -10.19 2.87 -0.30
CA ALA A 193 -9.63 2.21 0.88
C ALA A 193 -8.97 3.20 1.85
N LEU A 194 -8.25 4.22 1.35
CA LEU A 194 -7.70 5.32 2.15
C LEU A 194 -8.79 6.08 2.92
N ARG A 195 -9.91 6.40 2.26
CA ARG A 195 -11.07 7.06 2.90
C ARG A 195 -11.63 6.22 4.04
N LEU A 196 -11.82 4.92 3.82
CA LEU A 196 -12.30 3.99 4.85
C LEU A 196 -11.30 3.85 6.01
N TYR A 197 -10.00 3.86 5.71
CA TYR A 197 -8.98 3.80 6.76
C TYR A 197 -8.94 5.07 7.60
N HIS A 198 -8.98 6.24 6.96
CA HIS A 198 -9.08 7.52 7.66
C HIS A 198 -10.32 7.58 8.55
N PHE A 199 -11.47 7.14 8.04
CA PHE A 199 -12.68 6.99 8.85
C PHE A 199 -12.45 6.14 10.12
N ARG A 200 -11.82 4.97 9.99
CA ARG A 200 -11.45 4.11 11.14
C ARG A 200 -10.45 4.76 12.10
N CYS A 201 -9.67 5.75 11.66
CA CYS A 201 -8.79 6.52 12.54
C CYS A 201 -9.53 7.59 13.34
N GLN A 202 -10.62 8.16 12.79
CA GLN A 202 -11.39 9.25 13.39
C GLN A 202 -12.18 8.78 14.62
N GLY A 203 -12.72 7.56 14.59
CA GLY A 203 -13.61 7.08 15.66
C GLY A 203 -14.95 7.82 15.77
N GLU A 204 -15.17 8.82 14.91
CA GLU A 204 -16.42 9.59 14.78
C GLU A 204 -17.46 8.84 13.95
N THR A 205 -18.74 9.17 14.14
CA THR A 205 -19.84 8.63 13.33
C THR A 205 -19.99 9.43 12.04
N LEU A 206 -19.36 9.00 10.96
CA LEU A 206 -19.79 9.42 9.62
C LEU A 206 -21.18 8.84 9.31
N PRO A 207 -21.99 9.52 8.47
CA PRO A 207 -23.23 8.93 7.97
C PRO A 207 -22.94 7.62 7.23
N ASP A 208 -23.66 6.56 7.59
CA ASP A 208 -23.45 5.22 7.00
C ASP A 208 -23.61 5.22 5.47
N ASP A 209 -24.37 6.15 4.90
CA ASP A 209 -24.55 6.28 3.46
C ASP A 209 -23.25 6.66 2.73
N LYS A 210 -22.39 7.50 3.33
CA LYS A 210 -21.09 7.85 2.74
C LYS A 210 -20.16 6.65 2.72
N ILE A 211 -20.09 5.92 3.83
CA ILE A 211 -19.27 4.71 3.96
C ILE A 211 -19.74 3.66 2.95
N ARG A 212 -21.06 3.44 2.86
CA ARG A 212 -21.68 2.51 1.90
C ARG A 212 -21.37 2.89 0.46
N SER A 213 -21.38 4.19 0.14
CA SER A 213 -21.01 4.69 -1.18
C SER A 213 -19.56 4.33 -1.52
N TRP A 214 -18.60 4.63 -0.64
CA TRP A 214 -17.19 4.28 -0.85
C TRP A 214 -16.96 2.78 -0.99
N VAL A 215 -17.62 1.96 -0.16
CA VAL A 215 -17.59 0.49 -0.26
C VAL A 215 -18.11 0.02 -1.62
N THR A 216 -19.25 0.57 -2.07
CA THR A 216 -19.86 0.19 -3.35
C THR A 216 -18.97 0.56 -4.52
N LEU A 217 -18.45 1.80 -4.55
CA LEU A 217 -17.56 2.28 -5.61
C LEU A 217 -16.26 1.47 -5.65
N TYR A 218 -15.68 1.16 -4.48
CA TYR A 218 -14.54 0.27 -4.40
C TYR A 218 -14.85 -1.10 -5.01
N LEU A 219 -15.95 -1.75 -4.61
CA LEU A 219 -16.29 -3.10 -5.03
C LEU A 219 -16.58 -3.18 -6.54
N GLN A 220 -17.23 -2.16 -7.11
CA GLN A 220 -17.47 -2.06 -8.55
C GLN A 220 -16.15 -2.03 -9.35
N ILE A 221 -15.19 -1.23 -8.92
CA ILE A 221 -13.88 -1.13 -9.60
C ILE A 221 -13.06 -2.41 -9.34
N ALA A 222 -13.04 -2.91 -8.10
CA ALA A 222 -12.31 -4.11 -7.71
C ALA A 222 -12.77 -5.36 -8.46
N TYR A 223 -14.07 -5.47 -8.75
CA TYR A 223 -14.62 -6.55 -9.57
C TYR A 223 -13.98 -6.57 -10.97
N ARG A 224 -13.86 -5.41 -11.63
CA ARG A 224 -13.22 -5.28 -12.95
C ARG A 224 -11.73 -5.61 -12.89
N LEU A 225 -11.01 -5.07 -11.91
CA LEU A 225 -9.58 -5.36 -11.71
C LEU A 225 -9.30 -6.86 -11.61
N GLN A 226 -10.22 -7.63 -11.04
CA GLN A 226 -10.06 -9.08 -10.84
C GLN A 226 -10.42 -9.94 -12.06
N GLN A 227 -11.04 -9.38 -13.10
CA GLN A 227 -11.27 -10.10 -14.36
C GLN A 227 -9.95 -10.42 -15.08
N ILE A 228 -8.88 -9.69 -14.76
CA ILE A 228 -7.57 -9.79 -15.41
C ILE A 228 -6.76 -11.01 -14.92
N LYS A 229 -7.33 -11.87 -14.07
CA LYS A 229 -6.72 -13.08 -13.48
C LYS A 229 -5.43 -12.86 -12.69
N VAL A 230 -4.92 -11.64 -12.57
CA VAL A 230 -3.76 -11.35 -11.73
C VAL A 230 -4.21 -11.07 -10.30
N ARG A 231 -3.64 -11.83 -9.35
CA ARG A 231 -3.89 -11.64 -7.92
C ARG A 231 -2.70 -10.93 -7.30
N TYR A 232 -2.95 -9.78 -6.68
CA TYR A 232 -1.92 -8.96 -6.08
C TYR A 232 -2.03 -8.94 -4.56
N HIS A 233 -0.97 -9.34 -3.85
CA HIS A 233 -0.92 -9.35 -2.39
C HIS A 233 -1.04 -7.94 -1.77
N TRP A 234 -0.66 -6.89 -2.49
CA TRP A 234 -0.78 -5.51 -2.03
C TRP A 234 -2.24 -5.04 -1.91
N PHE A 235 -3.18 -5.74 -2.54
CA PHE A 235 -4.61 -5.43 -2.54
C PHE A 235 -5.33 -5.91 -1.26
N ASP A 236 -4.73 -6.85 -0.50
CA ASP A 236 -5.38 -7.48 0.65
C ASP A 236 -5.67 -6.50 1.80
N LYS A 237 -4.82 -5.50 2.00
CA LYS A 237 -5.06 -4.42 2.98
C LYS A 237 -6.35 -3.66 2.65
N SER A 238 -6.52 -3.32 1.38
CA SER A 238 -7.67 -2.56 0.90
C SER A 238 -8.95 -3.39 0.94
N LEU A 239 -8.85 -4.67 0.59
CA LEU A 239 -9.93 -5.65 0.78
C LEU A 239 -10.33 -5.80 2.24
N PHE A 240 -9.35 -5.82 3.16
CA PHE A 240 -9.62 -5.88 4.60
C PHE A 240 -10.39 -4.64 5.07
N LEU A 241 -9.96 -3.43 4.68
CA LEU A 241 -10.62 -2.17 5.04
C LEU A 241 -12.07 -2.11 4.52
N VAL A 242 -12.28 -2.51 3.28
CA VAL A 242 -13.62 -2.54 2.66
C VAL A 242 -14.48 -3.64 3.26
N GLY A 243 -13.88 -4.80 3.52
CA GLY A 243 -14.54 -5.93 4.15
C GLY A 243 -15.04 -5.62 5.56
N ALA A 244 -14.30 -4.82 6.32
CA ALA A 244 -14.70 -4.40 7.65
C ALA A 244 -15.93 -3.47 7.65
N GLU A 245 -16.21 -2.77 6.54
CA GLU A 245 -17.37 -1.88 6.42
C GLU A 245 -18.55 -2.46 5.63
N THR A 246 -18.33 -3.53 4.86
CA THR A 246 -19.42 -4.16 4.11
C THR A 246 -20.27 -5.04 5.02
N HIS A 247 -21.59 -4.93 4.89
CA HIS A 247 -22.57 -5.72 5.64
C HIS A 247 -23.27 -6.78 4.75
N ASP A 248 -23.05 -6.70 3.45
CA ASP A 248 -23.61 -7.64 2.48
C ASP A 248 -22.86 -8.98 2.53
N ALA A 249 -23.60 -10.06 2.80
CA ALA A 249 -23.03 -11.40 2.93
C ALA A 249 -22.35 -11.90 1.63
N ILE A 250 -22.86 -11.52 0.46
CA ILE A 250 -22.30 -11.89 -0.85
C ILE A 250 -20.95 -11.21 -1.03
N TYR A 251 -20.87 -9.91 -0.72
CA TYR A 251 -19.59 -9.20 -0.81
C TYR A 251 -18.57 -9.69 0.24
N ARG A 252 -19.02 -10.02 1.46
CA ARG A 252 -18.13 -10.63 2.48
C ARG A 252 -17.51 -11.94 1.99
N ASP A 253 -18.33 -12.86 1.47
CA ASP A 253 -17.84 -14.12 0.92
C ASP A 253 -16.89 -13.90 -0.27
N TRP A 254 -17.23 -12.98 -1.18
CA TRP A 254 -16.36 -12.62 -2.30
C TRP A 254 -15.00 -12.08 -1.83
N ILE A 255 -14.99 -11.11 -0.89
CA ILE A 255 -13.74 -10.55 -0.34
C ILE A 255 -12.90 -11.67 0.29
N GLN A 256 -13.51 -12.51 1.13
CA GLN A 256 -12.83 -13.58 1.84
C GLN A 256 -12.18 -14.59 0.88
N ARG A 257 -12.82 -14.90 -0.26
CA ARG A 257 -12.25 -15.80 -1.29
C ARG A 257 -11.12 -15.16 -2.08
N ARG A 258 -11.05 -13.84 -2.12
CA ARG A 258 -10.08 -13.08 -2.92
C ARG A 258 -8.84 -12.66 -2.16
N MET A 259 -8.93 -12.55 -0.83
CA MET A 259 -7.77 -12.27 0.00
C MET A 259 -6.74 -13.41 -0.05
N ILE A 260 -5.47 -13.06 -0.30
CA ILE A 260 -4.35 -14.02 -0.36
C ILE A 260 -3.74 -14.19 1.02
N ARG A 261 -3.54 -13.07 1.72
CA ARG A 261 -2.94 -12.99 3.06
C ARG A 261 -3.85 -13.61 4.11
N SER A 262 -3.44 -14.78 4.59
CA SER A 262 -4.17 -15.55 5.61
C SER A 262 -4.25 -14.83 6.95
N ASP A 263 -3.23 -14.06 7.33
CA ASP A 263 -3.20 -13.21 8.53
C ASP A 263 -4.31 -12.16 8.48
N LEU A 264 -4.38 -11.36 7.41
CA LEU A 264 -5.44 -10.35 7.24
C LEU A 264 -6.83 -10.97 7.08
N LYS A 265 -6.94 -12.12 6.41
CA LYS A 265 -8.22 -12.82 6.26
C LYS A 265 -8.77 -13.28 7.62
N LYS A 266 -7.93 -13.84 8.49
CA LYS A 266 -8.32 -14.21 9.87
C LYS A 266 -8.69 -12.98 10.70
N ALA A 267 -7.92 -11.90 10.58
CA ALA A 267 -8.23 -10.62 11.22
C ALA A 267 -9.63 -10.15 10.81
N LEU A 268 -9.96 -10.19 9.52
CA LEU A 268 -11.25 -9.75 9.00
C LEU A 268 -12.41 -10.58 9.56
N MET A 269 -12.26 -11.90 9.61
CA MET A 269 -13.25 -12.78 10.21
C MET A 269 -13.48 -12.45 11.69
N CYS A 270 -12.42 -12.19 12.45
CA CYS A 270 -12.52 -11.78 13.84
C CYS A 270 -13.25 -10.45 14.01
N VAL A 271 -13.03 -9.48 13.11
CA VAL A 271 -13.78 -8.22 13.08
C VAL A 271 -15.27 -8.51 12.90
N TRP A 272 -15.65 -9.29 11.88
CA TRP A 272 -17.06 -9.62 11.62
C TRP A 272 -17.75 -10.32 12.77
N GLU A 273 -17.07 -11.28 13.41
CA GLU A 273 -17.60 -12.00 14.56
C GLU A 273 -17.83 -11.08 15.75
N LYS A 274 -16.84 -10.24 16.10
CA LYS A 274 -16.96 -9.33 17.23
C LYS A 274 -18.00 -8.23 16.98
N GLU A 275 -18.06 -7.63 15.79
CA GLU A 275 -19.09 -6.63 15.47
C GLU A 275 -20.49 -7.25 15.50
N LYS A 276 -20.65 -8.49 15.02
CA LYS A 276 -21.92 -9.23 15.13
C LYS A 276 -22.31 -9.48 16.59
N MET A 277 -21.36 -9.88 17.44
CA MET A 277 -21.63 -10.12 18.86
C MET A 277 -21.98 -8.84 19.62
N GLN A 278 -21.29 -7.73 19.33
CA GLN A 278 -21.51 -6.46 20.02
C GLN A 278 -22.68 -5.65 19.46
N GLY A 279 -23.14 -5.97 18.25
CA GLY A 279 -24.18 -5.21 17.54
C GLY A 279 -23.74 -3.79 17.15
N LYS A 280 -22.43 -3.52 17.15
CA LYS A 280 -21.84 -2.20 16.84
C LYS A 280 -20.47 -2.36 16.17
N ARG A 281 -20.06 -1.31 15.49
CA ARG A 281 -18.72 -1.17 14.90
C ARG A 281 -17.66 -1.18 16.01
N LEU A 282 -16.53 -1.86 15.78
CA LEU A 282 -15.42 -1.89 16.74
C LEU A 282 -14.76 -0.52 16.90
N SER A 283 -14.34 -0.23 18.13
CA SER A 283 -13.46 0.90 18.42
C SER A 283 -12.09 0.73 17.74
N ARG A 284 -11.36 1.84 17.59
CA ARG A 284 -10.02 1.83 17.03
C ARG A 284 -9.08 0.93 17.82
N GLU A 285 -9.18 0.93 19.14
CA GLU A 285 -8.35 0.16 20.06
C GLU A 285 -8.61 -1.35 19.90
N GLU A 286 -9.87 -1.76 19.77
CA GLU A 286 -10.21 -3.17 19.47
C GLU A 286 -9.72 -3.60 18.09
N TYR A 287 -9.84 -2.72 17.09
CA TYR A 287 -9.37 -2.96 15.74
C TYR A 287 -7.84 -3.15 15.68
N ARG A 288 -7.09 -2.30 16.40
CA ARG A 288 -5.64 -2.42 16.61
C ARG A 288 -5.27 -3.77 17.23
N ALA A 289 -6.02 -4.20 18.26
CA ALA A 289 -5.75 -5.45 18.96
C ALA A 289 -5.90 -6.66 18.02
N ILE A 290 -6.92 -6.67 17.16
CA ILE A 290 -7.13 -7.72 16.16
C ILE A 290 -5.99 -7.75 15.13
N LEU A 291 -5.59 -6.59 14.62
CA LEU A 291 -4.50 -6.50 13.65
C LEU A 291 -3.16 -6.98 14.22
N ARG A 292 -2.89 -6.72 15.50
CA ARG A 292 -1.70 -7.26 16.21
C ARG A 292 -1.82 -8.76 16.48
N SER A 293 -2.96 -9.24 16.95
CA SER A 293 -3.10 -10.66 17.32
C SER A 293 -3.12 -11.59 16.11
N ALA A 294 -3.76 -11.19 15.01
CA ALA A 294 -3.81 -11.94 13.76
C ALA A 294 -2.42 -12.12 13.13
N SER A 295 -1.47 -11.31 13.58
CA SER A 295 -0.12 -11.31 13.07
C SER A 295 0.91 -11.96 14.01
N GLU A 296 0.52 -12.21 15.26
CA GLU A 296 1.21 -13.07 16.25
C GLU A 296 0.74 -14.55 16.18
N THR A 297 -0.47 -14.85 15.69
CA THR A 297 -1.03 -16.22 15.68
C THR A 297 -0.36 -17.21 14.71
N TYR A 298 0.73 -16.82 14.04
CA TYR A 298 1.62 -17.75 13.35
C TYR A 298 2.72 -18.33 14.26
N ASP A 299 2.82 -17.87 15.52
CA ASP A 299 3.84 -18.31 16.48
C ASP A 299 3.43 -19.53 17.32
N ALA A 300 2.20 -20.06 17.14
CA ALA A 300 1.74 -21.26 17.82
C ALA A 300 1.41 -22.36 16.80
N ILE A 301 2.43 -23.13 16.40
CA ILE A 301 2.20 -24.50 15.92
C ILE A 301 1.73 -25.27 17.16
N PRO A 302 0.52 -25.86 17.19
CA PRO A 302 0.18 -26.81 18.24
C PRO A 302 1.19 -27.95 18.13
N ALA A 303 1.93 -28.20 19.20
CA ALA A 303 2.69 -29.43 19.32
C ALA A 303 1.75 -30.59 18.96
N ILE A 304 2.11 -31.33 17.92
CA ILE A 304 1.49 -32.62 17.63
C ILE A 304 1.74 -33.44 18.88
N VAL A 305 0.70 -33.60 19.69
CA VAL A 305 0.71 -34.58 20.78
C VAL A 305 0.55 -35.91 20.06
N ASP A 306 1.68 -36.59 19.87
CA ASP A 306 1.70 -37.99 19.48
C ASP A 306 0.89 -38.78 20.50
N TYR A 307 -0.29 -39.25 20.09
CA TYR A 307 -0.94 -40.39 20.72
C TYR A 307 -0.72 -41.59 19.80
N VAL A 308 0.13 -42.49 20.29
CA VAL A 308 0.21 -43.90 19.89
C VAL A 308 -1.12 -44.59 20.19
#